data_AF-A0A8J7W0Q2-F1
#
_entry.id   AF-A0A8J7W0Q2-F1
#
_cell.length_a   1.000
_cell.length_b   1.000
_cell.length_c   1.000
_cell.angle_alpha   90.00
_cell.angle_beta   90.00
_cell.angle_gamma   90.00
#
_symmetry.space_group_name_H-M   'P 1'
#
loop_
_entity.id
_entity.type
_entity.pdbx_description
1 polymer ?
#
loop_
_entity_poly.entity_id
_entity_poly.type
_entity_poly.pdbx_seq_one_letter_code
_entity_poly.pdbx_strand_id
1 'polypeptide(L)'
;MSSVQTMKTWAREIKYQEDLPRAFTDTFHSFVRQDAEFPYTVFSPPYRNKRGRSDACLLFTQDNKIFILTNVKGKISTIIYPFQSIDYIEHGTILLTSWIKLEGLTTDNQTTTTIIEFNTVIDSLFLKFISIIRSTFISADPEDQPDEKSKLNYLRAVNFKFMNYAKQSIMPGETISNSLFQSAILQPRLKILSKTLFRQLSPSHLHILTDQELILVCDPESQKLADYGGIWIYIPIGRIRSRSRFYDKSKGLYVLQIQLLGGKEILSYFEESNEDHMKGFYQEIN
;
A
#
# COMPACT_ATOMS: atom_id res chain seq x y z
N MET A 1 5.38 -13.48 27.67
CA MET A 1 5.02 -14.47 26.63
C MET A 1 6.32 -15.03 26.07
N SER A 2 6.45 -16.36 25.99
CA SER A 2 7.62 -16.96 25.34
C SER A 2 7.58 -16.72 23.83
N SER A 3 8.73 -16.73 23.15
CA SER A 3 8.82 -16.59 21.69
C SER A 3 7.92 -17.58 20.94
N VAL A 4 7.78 -18.80 21.47
CA VAL A 4 6.91 -19.87 20.94
C VAL A 4 5.42 -19.53 21.04
N GLN A 5 4.98 -18.84 22.10
CA GLN A 5 3.59 -18.37 22.21
C GLN A 5 3.28 -17.24 21.23
N THR A 6 4.27 -16.41 20.90
CA THR A 6 4.10 -15.31 19.93
C THR A 6 3.98 -15.84 18.50
N MET A 7 4.72 -16.88 18.12
CA MET A 7 4.64 -17.46 16.77
C MET A 7 3.24 -18.02 16.43
N LYS A 8 2.49 -18.52 17.43
CA LYS A 8 1.10 -18.99 17.24
C LYS A 8 0.12 -17.88 16.86
N THR A 9 0.53 -16.61 16.93
CA THR A 9 -0.26 -15.44 16.54
C THR A 9 0.16 -14.85 15.21
N TRP A 10 1.08 -15.50 14.49
CA TRP A 10 1.52 -15.07 13.17
C TRP A 10 0.67 -15.72 12.09
N ALA A 11 0.43 -14.97 11.01
CA ALA A 11 -0.16 -15.53 9.81
C ALA A 11 0.77 -16.58 9.20
N ARG A 12 0.18 -17.53 8.49
CA ARG A 12 0.87 -18.61 7.78
C ARG A 12 0.25 -18.86 6.42
N GLU A 13 1.08 -19.25 5.46
CA GLU A 13 0.60 -19.83 4.22
C GLU A 13 -0.08 -21.17 4.49
N ILE A 14 -1.22 -21.39 3.85
CA ILE A 14 -1.90 -22.69 3.77
C ILE A 14 -1.58 -23.24 2.40
N LYS A 15 -0.94 -24.41 2.34
CA LYS A 15 -0.53 -25.04 1.08
C LYS A 15 -1.46 -26.16 0.64
N TYR A 16 -2.13 -26.78 1.61
CA TYR A 16 -2.97 -27.94 1.39
C TYR A 16 -4.34 -27.72 2.03
N GLN A 17 -5.36 -28.32 1.43
CA GLN A 17 -6.74 -28.22 1.90
C GLN A 17 -6.94 -28.72 3.33
N GLU A 18 -6.20 -29.78 3.71
CA GLU A 18 -6.22 -30.35 5.06
C GLU A 18 -5.71 -29.40 6.15
N ASP A 19 -4.95 -28.37 5.79
CA ASP A 19 -4.42 -27.36 6.71
C ASP A 19 -5.38 -26.20 6.96
N LEU A 20 -6.52 -26.14 6.26
CA LEU A 20 -7.51 -25.07 6.40
C LEU A 20 -8.10 -25.08 7.82
N PRO A 21 -8.17 -23.92 8.50
CA PRO A 21 -8.85 -23.87 9.78
C PRO A 21 -10.34 -24.19 9.60
N ARG A 22 -10.85 -25.14 10.39
CA ARG A 22 -12.22 -25.69 10.30
C ARG A 22 -13.32 -24.63 10.16
N ALA A 23 -13.16 -23.46 10.79
CA ALA A 23 -14.14 -22.38 10.72
C ALA A 23 -14.33 -21.79 9.32
N PHE A 24 -13.36 -21.95 8.42
CA PHE A 24 -13.39 -21.39 7.06
C PHE A 24 -13.61 -22.43 5.97
N THR A 25 -13.50 -23.73 6.27
CA THR A 25 -13.49 -24.82 5.30
C THR A 25 -14.71 -24.80 4.39
N ASP A 26 -15.92 -24.76 4.95
CA ASP A 26 -17.16 -24.80 4.16
C ASP A 26 -17.29 -23.58 3.24
N THR A 27 -17.01 -22.38 3.76
CA THR A 27 -17.06 -21.14 2.98
C THR A 27 -15.97 -21.11 1.90
N PHE A 28 -14.76 -21.57 2.20
CA PHE A 28 -13.68 -21.68 1.22
C PHE A 28 -14.09 -22.59 0.04
N HIS A 29 -14.65 -23.77 0.33
CA HIS A 29 -15.12 -24.69 -0.71
C HIS A 29 -16.31 -24.20 -1.52
N SER A 30 -17.08 -23.24 -1.01
CA SER A 30 -18.14 -22.60 -1.79
C SER A 30 -17.61 -21.68 -2.90
N PHE A 31 -16.34 -21.24 -2.81
CA PHE A 31 -15.70 -20.36 -3.79
C PHE A 31 -14.66 -21.07 -4.64
N VAL A 32 -13.93 -22.03 -4.08
CA VAL A 32 -12.84 -22.70 -4.77
C VAL A 32 -13.35 -23.90 -5.57
N ARG A 33 -13.14 -23.86 -6.88
CA ARG A 33 -13.47 -24.96 -7.80
C ARG A 33 -12.67 -26.21 -7.43
N GLN A 34 -13.34 -27.36 -7.31
CA GLN A 34 -12.70 -28.62 -6.87
C GLN A 34 -11.61 -29.11 -7.82
N ASP A 35 -11.70 -28.79 -9.12
CA ASP A 35 -10.74 -29.22 -10.14
C ASP A 35 -9.61 -28.21 -10.37
N ALA A 36 -9.56 -27.11 -9.61
CA ALA A 36 -8.52 -26.08 -9.75
C ALA A 36 -7.32 -26.37 -8.85
N GLU A 37 -6.15 -25.83 -9.22
CA GLU A 37 -4.99 -25.77 -8.34
C GLU A 37 -5.35 -25.03 -7.04
N PHE A 38 -4.79 -25.49 -5.92
CA PHE A 38 -5.05 -24.88 -4.62
C PHE A 38 -4.55 -23.41 -4.63
N PRO A 39 -5.43 -22.43 -4.38
CA PRO A 39 -5.06 -21.03 -4.52
C PRO A 39 -4.04 -20.61 -3.45
N TYR A 40 -3.21 -19.62 -3.78
CA TYR A 40 -2.35 -19.00 -2.78
C TYR A 40 -3.20 -18.47 -1.62
N THR A 41 -3.03 -19.06 -0.44
CA THR A 41 -3.91 -18.86 0.71
C THR A 41 -3.09 -18.53 1.95
N VAL A 42 -3.50 -17.51 2.68
CA VAL A 42 -2.89 -17.09 3.94
C VAL A 42 -3.95 -17.04 5.03
N PHE A 43 -3.69 -17.76 6.13
CA PHE A 43 -4.47 -17.64 7.34
C PHE A 43 -3.79 -16.69 8.31
N SER A 44 -4.48 -15.62 8.69
CA SER A 44 -4.08 -14.69 9.74
C SER A 44 -4.92 -14.94 11.00
N PRO A 45 -4.33 -15.43 12.10
CA PRO A 45 -5.04 -15.56 13.37
C PRO A 45 -5.41 -14.17 13.95
N PRO A 46 -6.25 -14.11 14.99
CA PRO A 46 -6.57 -12.85 15.67
C PRO A 46 -5.30 -12.15 16.14
N TYR A 47 -5.07 -10.93 15.64
CA TYR A 47 -3.88 -10.14 15.95
C TYR A 47 -4.24 -9.06 16.96
N ARG A 48 -3.43 -8.92 18.02
CA ARG A 48 -3.64 -7.86 19.04
C ARG A 48 -2.64 -6.75 18.82
N ASN A 49 -3.14 -5.55 18.58
CA ASN A 49 -2.33 -4.34 18.45
C ASN A 49 -2.79 -3.26 19.45
N LYS A 50 -2.27 -2.05 19.30
CA LYS A 50 -2.63 -0.91 20.15
C LYS A 50 -4.10 -0.46 19.97
N ARG A 51 -4.74 -0.78 18.84
CA ARG A 51 -6.12 -0.39 18.51
C ARG A 51 -7.16 -1.42 18.93
N GLY A 52 -6.74 -2.66 19.23
CA GLY A 52 -7.64 -3.71 19.69
C GLY A 52 -7.16 -5.09 19.28
N ARG A 53 -8.11 -6.02 19.17
CA ARG A 53 -7.88 -7.37 18.66
C ARG A 53 -8.63 -7.49 17.33
N SER A 54 -7.92 -7.81 16.26
CA SER A 54 -8.53 -8.16 14.98
C SER A 54 -9.15 -9.55 15.07
N ASP A 55 -10.17 -9.79 14.25
CA ASP A 55 -10.72 -11.12 14.05
C ASP A 55 -9.76 -12.00 13.23
N ALA A 56 -9.99 -13.31 13.26
CA ALA A 56 -9.24 -14.24 12.42
C ALA A 56 -9.67 -14.06 10.96
N CYS A 57 -8.71 -14.10 10.04
CA CYS A 57 -8.92 -13.84 8.62
C CYS A 57 -8.27 -14.93 7.76
N LEU A 58 -8.93 -15.35 6.69
CA LEU A 58 -8.38 -16.18 5.63
C LEU A 58 -8.42 -15.39 4.32
N LEU A 59 -7.27 -15.20 3.69
CA LEU A 59 -7.13 -14.53 2.41
C LEU A 59 -6.73 -15.55 1.35
N PHE A 60 -7.30 -15.45 0.16
CA PHE A 60 -6.84 -16.23 -0.99
C PHE A 60 -7.18 -15.55 -2.31
N THR A 61 -6.51 -15.94 -3.39
CA THR A 61 -6.75 -15.40 -4.74
C THR A 61 -7.19 -16.48 -5.70
N GLN A 62 -8.24 -16.20 -6.48
CA GLN A 62 -8.71 -17.08 -7.57
C GLN A 62 -9.45 -16.25 -8.62
N ASP A 63 -9.32 -16.62 -9.90
CA ASP A 63 -10.05 -16.01 -11.02
C ASP A 63 -9.99 -14.47 -11.02
N ASN A 64 -8.80 -13.90 -10.86
CA ASN A 64 -8.53 -12.46 -10.78
C ASN A 64 -9.32 -11.73 -9.67
N LYS A 65 -9.56 -12.41 -8.56
CA LYS A 65 -10.19 -11.86 -7.36
C LYS A 65 -9.35 -12.19 -6.13
N ILE A 66 -9.40 -11.31 -5.14
CA ILE A 66 -8.97 -11.59 -3.77
C ILE A 66 -10.21 -11.77 -2.90
N PHE A 67 -10.23 -12.87 -2.16
CA PHE A 67 -11.26 -13.23 -1.19
C PHE A 67 -10.71 -12.98 0.21
N ILE A 68 -11.51 -12.36 1.05
CA ILE A 68 -11.17 -12.06 2.45
C ILE A 68 -12.31 -12.57 3.32
N LEU A 69 -12.07 -13.70 3.98
CA LEU A 69 -13.01 -14.33 4.90
C LEU A 69 -12.63 -13.95 6.33
N THR A 70 -13.52 -13.28 7.06
CA THR A 70 -13.28 -12.87 8.45
C THR A 70 -14.23 -13.58 9.39
N ASN A 71 -13.70 -14.23 10.43
CA ASN A 71 -14.51 -14.89 11.45
C ASN A 71 -14.87 -13.91 12.57
N VAL A 72 -16.05 -13.31 12.47
CA VAL A 72 -16.60 -12.36 13.45
C VAL A 72 -17.52 -13.12 14.40
N LYS A 73 -17.05 -13.37 15.62
CA LYS A 73 -17.82 -14.05 16.68
C LYS A 73 -18.44 -15.40 16.23
N GLY A 74 -17.71 -16.18 15.44
CA GLY A 74 -18.16 -17.49 14.94
C GLY A 74 -18.93 -17.44 13.62
N LYS A 75 -19.17 -16.25 13.06
CA LYS A 75 -19.80 -16.08 11.74
C LYS A 75 -18.77 -15.62 10.72
N ILE A 76 -18.76 -16.24 9.54
CA ILE A 76 -17.87 -15.84 8.45
C ILE A 76 -18.51 -14.69 7.67
N SER A 77 -17.86 -13.53 7.72
CA SER A 77 -18.10 -12.42 6.79
C SER A 77 -17.15 -12.56 5.60
N THR A 78 -17.64 -12.27 4.41
CA THR A 78 -16.88 -12.42 3.16
C THR A 78 -16.84 -11.09 2.44
N ILE A 79 -15.65 -10.69 2.00
CA ILE A 79 -15.45 -9.57 1.09
C ILE A 79 -14.66 -10.07 -0.11
N ILE A 80 -15.10 -9.73 -1.31
CA ILE A 80 -14.48 -10.17 -2.57
C ILE A 80 -14.20 -8.94 -3.41
N TYR A 81 -12.94 -8.76 -3.79
CA TYR A 81 -12.51 -7.71 -4.72
C TYR A 81 -12.05 -8.33 -6.04
N PRO A 82 -12.72 -8.06 -7.17
CA PRO A 82 -12.10 -8.21 -8.48
C PRO A 82 -10.88 -7.30 -8.56
N PHE A 83 -9.75 -7.80 -9.08
CA PHE A 83 -8.50 -7.04 -9.14
C PHE A 83 -8.66 -5.71 -9.88
N GLN A 84 -9.37 -5.71 -11.01
CA GLN A 84 -9.65 -4.52 -11.83
C GLN A 84 -10.54 -3.47 -11.12
N SER A 85 -11.21 -3.86 -10.03
CA SER A 85 -12.10 -3.02 -9.26
C SER A 85 -11.45 -2.42 -8.00
N ILE A 86 -10.20 -2.79 -7.71
CA ILE A 86 -9.40 -2.21 -6.63
C ILE A 86 -8.90 -0.83 -7.08
N ASP A 87 -9.25 0.22 -6.32
CA ASP A 87 -8.83 1.59 -6.57
C ASP A 87 -7.37 1.84 -6.16
N TYR A 88 -6.98 1.30 -5.01
CA TYR A 88 -5.59 1.31 -4.58
C TYR A 88 -5.30 0.22 -3.56
N ILE A 89 -4.02 -0.10 -3.44
CA ILE A 89 -3.45 -0.95 -2.40
C ILE A 89 -2.50 -0.09 -1.58
N GLU A 90 -2.66 -0.10 -0.26
CA GLU A 90 -1.71 0.51 0.67
C GLU A 90 -1.01 -0.59 1.47
N HIS A 91 0.31 -0.54 1.52
CA HIS A 91 1.14 -1.36 2.37
C HIS A 91 1.90 -0.45 3.31
N GLY A 92 1.80 -0.70 4.61
CA GLY A 92 2.56 0.04 5.60
C GLY A 92 3.36 -0.89 6.48
N THR A 93 4.59 -0.49 6.78
CA THR A 93 5.46 -1.16 7.73
C THR A 93 6.05 -0.14 8.66
N ILE A 94 5.80 -0.28 9.97
CA ILE A 94 6.40 0.55 11.01
C ILE A 94 6.81 -0.36 12.17
N LEU A 95 8.13 -0.44 12.42
CA LEU A 95 8.70 -1.34 13.44
C LEU A 95 8.28 -2.81 13.21
N LEU A 96 7.51 -3.39 14.14
CA LEU A 96 7.02 -4.77 14.11
C LEU A 96 5.55 -4.88 13.68
N THR A 97 4.95 -3.77 13.24
CA THR A 97 3.57 -3.73 12.79
C THR A 97 3.54 -3.39 11.32
N SER A 98 2.93 -4.28 10.54
CA SER A 98 2.65 -4.05 9.13
C SER A 98 1.15 -4.17 8.88
N TRP A 99 0.70 -3.58 7.78
CA TRP A 99 -0.67 -3.73 7.30
C TRP A 99 -0.72 -3.74 5.79
N ILE A 100 -1.74 -4.42 5.26
CA ILE A 100 -2.24 -4.17 3.92
C ILE A 100 -3.63 -3.56 4.04
N LYS A 101 -3.91 -2.62 3.14
CA LYS A 101 -5.21 -2.00 3.01
C LYS A 101 -5.60 -2.00 1.54
N LEU A 102 -6.81 -2.46 1.29
CA LEU A 102 -7.43 -2.49 -0.02
C LEU A 102 -8.63 -1.57 0.01
N GLU A 103 -8.79 -0.79 -1.04
CA GLU A 103 -10.00 0.00 -1.25
C GLU A 103 -10.47 -0.18 -2.69
N GLY A 104 -11.76 -0.36 -2.87
CA GLY A 104 -12.34 -0.54 -4.20
C GLY A 104 -13.76 -1.05 -4.16
N LEU A 105 -14.30 -1.34 -5.34
CA LEU A 105 -15.64 -1.86 -5.52
C LEU A 105 -15.63 -3.39 -5.34
N THR A 106 -16.46 -3.90 -4.44
CA THR A 106 -16.63 -5.34 -4.19
C THR A 106 -17.57 -5.98 -5.22
N THR A 107 -17.64 -7.32 -5.23
CA THR A 107 -18.63 -8.05 -6.06
C THR A 107 -20.08 -7.70 -5.71
N ASP A 108 -20.33 -7.17 -4.52
CA ASP A 108 -21.66 -6.71 -4.08
C ASP A 108 -21.95 -5.27 -4.52
N ASN A 109 -21.10 -4.71 -5.39
CA ASN A 109 -21.19 -3.35 -5.92
C ASN A 109 -21.14 -2.27 -4.82
N GLN A 110 -20.38 -2.53 -3.74
CA GLN A 110 -20.15 -1.59 -2.65
C GLN A 110 -18.69 -1.17 -2.59
N THR A 111 -18.42 0.14 -2.54
CA THR A 111 -17.07 0.65 -2.25
C THR A 111 -16.73 0.33 -0.80
N THR A 112 -15.71 -0.49 -0.60
CA THR A 112 -15.30 -0.98 0.72
C THR A 112 -13.81 -0.74 0.93
N THR A 113 -13.43 -0.48 2.17
CA THR A 113 -12.03 -0.47 2.62
C THR A 113 -11.81 -1.65 3.56
N THR A 114 -10.80 -2.46 3.30
CA THR A 114 -10.41 -3.58 4.18
C THR A 114 -8.98 -3.39 4.63
N ILE A 115 -8.72 -3.47 5.95
CA ILE A 115 -7.38 -3.36 6.53
C ILE A 115 -7.05 -4.65 7.27
N ILE A 116 -5.87 -5.21 7.01
CA ILE A 116 -5.38 -6.43 7.65
C ILE A 116 -4.02 -6.10 8.24
N GLU A 117 -3.97 -6.11 9.58
CA GLU A 117 -2.77 -5.80 10.36
C GLU A 117 -2.10 -7.11 10.81
N PHE A 118 -0.78 -7.14 10.73
CA PHE A 118 0.03 -8.32 11.02
C PHE A 118 1.43 -7.94 11.51
N ASN A 119 2.21 -8.95 11.91
CA ASN A 119 3.58 -8.75 12.33
C ASN A 119 4.51 -8.63 11.11
N THR A 120 5.40 -7.63 11.08
CA THR A 120 6.34 -7.40 9.96
C THR A 120 7.25 -8.60 9.64
N VAL A 121 7.47 -9.53 10.56
CA VAL A 121 8.28 -10.74 10.30
C VAL A 121 7.71 -11.60 9.16
N ILE A 122 6.41 -11.52 8.92
CA ILE A 122 5.69 -12.32 7.90
C ILE A 122 5.21 -11.46 6.72
N ASP A 123 5.80 -10.28 6.53
CA ASP A 123 5.41 -9.32 5.50
C ASP A 123 5.43 -9.91 4.09
N SER A 124 6.38 -10.80 3.81
CA SER A 124 6.50 -11.50 2.54
C SER A 124 5.25 -12.28 2.12
N LEU A 125 4.45 -12.78 3.08
CA LEU A 125 3.19 -13.47 2.77
C LEU A 125 2.16 -12.52 2.16
N PHE A 126 2.09 -11.29 2.67
CA PHE A 126 1.12 -10.30 2.21
C PHE A 126 1.60 -9.54 0.98
N LEU A 127 2.91 -9.28 0.88
CA LEU A 127 3.51 -8.71 -0.34
C LEU A 127 3.26 -9.58 -1.58
N LYS A 128 3.13 -10.91 -1.42
CA LYS A 128 2.76 -11.79 -2.53
C LYS A 128 1.35 -11.51 -3.06
N PHE A 129 0.38 -11.17 -2.22
CA PHE A 129 -0.95 -10.73 -2.70
C PHE A 129 -0.86 -9.42 -3.47
N ILE A 130 -0.08 -8.45 -2.98
CA ILE A 130 0.14 -7.18 -3.68
C ILE A 130 0.74 -7.43 -5.06
N SER A 131 1.75 -8.30 -5.14
CA SER A 131 2.39 -8.68 -6.40
C SER A 131 1.41 -9.35 -7.38
N ILE A 132 0.60 -10.31 -6.92
CA ILE A 132 -0.43 -11.00 -7.73
C ILE A 132 -1.48 -10.00 -8.26
N ILE A 133 -1.93 -9.07 -7.42
CA ILE A 133 -2.91 -8.07 -7.85
C ILE A 133 -2.27 -7.12 -8.87
N ARG A 134 -1.08 -6.58 -8.57
CA ARG A 134 -0.37 -5.64 -9.43
C ARG A 134 0.01 -6.24 -10.78
N SER A 135 0.39 -7.52 -10.82
CA SER A 135 0.72 -8.21 -12.09
C SER A 135 -0.46 -8.30 -13.06
N THR A 136 -1.69 -8.08 -12.60
CA THR A 136 -2.88 -8.04 -13.48
C THR A 136 -2.88 -6.81 -14.39
N PHE A 137 -2.17 -5.75 -14.02
CA PHE A 137 -2.07 -4.53 -14.81
C PHE A 137 -0.83 -4.54 -15.72
N ILE A 138 0.22 -5.29 -15.36
CA ILE A 138 1.47 -5.33 -16.12
C ILE A 138 1.24 -6.06 -17.45
N SER A 139 1.47 -5.34 -18.55
CA SER A 139 1.28 -5.86 -19.91
C SER A 139 2.58 -6.28 -20.61
N ALA A 140 3.74 -6.00 -20.01
CA ALA A 140 5.06 -6.18 -20.64
C ALA A 140 5.80 -7.42 -20.13
N ASP A 141 6.60 -8.03 -21.03
CA ASP A 141 7.46 -9.17 -20.72
C ASP A 141 8.68 -8.72 -19.89
N PRO A 142 8.98 -9.33 -18.72
CA PRO A 142 10.07 -8.91 -17.85
C PRO A 142 11.47 -8.96 -18.47
N GLU A 143 11.67 -9.74 -19.54
CA GLU A 143 12.99 -10.03 -20.11
C GLU A 143 13.59 -8.87 -20.94
N ASP A 144 12.79 -7.86 -21.34
CA ASP A 144 13.18 -6.88 -22.36
C ASP A 144 13.44 -5.44 -21.86
N GLN A 145 13.54 -5.20 -20.55
CA GLN A 145 13.70 -3.83 -20.04
C GLN A 145 15.12 -3.50 -19.53
N PRO A 146 15.66 -2.32 -19.87
CA PRO A 146 16.85 -1.78 -19.21
C PRO A 146 16.62 -1.65 -17.69
N ASP A 147 17.69 -1.43 -16.90
CA ASP A 147 17.57 -1.22 -15.43
C ASP A 147 16.77 0.06 -15.12
N GLU A 148 15.44 0.00 -15.22
CA GLU A 148 14.50 1.10 -14.99
C GLU A 148 14.66 1.67 -13.58
N LYS A 149 15.03 0.81 -12.62
CA LYS A 149 15.34 1.20 -11.24
C LYS A 149 16.53 2.16 -11.17
N SER A 150 17.42 2.18 -12.17
CA SER A 150 18.54 3.13 -12.23
C SER A 150 18.09 4.58 -12.43
N LYS A 151 16.91 4.83 -13.03
CA LYS A 151 16.33 6.18 -13.17
C LYS A 151 16.11 6.85 -11.82
N LEU A 152 15.95 6.06 -10.75
CA LEU A 152 15.78 6.53 -9.38
C LEU A 152 17.10 6.81 -8.63
N ASN A 153 18.27 6.59 -9.28
CA ASN A 153 19.57 6.78 -8.63
C ASN A 153 19.86 8.23 -8.21
N TYR A 154 19.19 9.23 -8.81
CA TYR A 154 19.34 10.63 -8.39
C TYR A 154 18.93 10.83 -6.92
N LEU A 155 17.99 10.01 -6.41
CA LEU A 155 17.56 10.04 -5.01
C LEU A 155 18.69 9.66 -4.05
N ARG A 156 19.77 9.00 -4.52
CA ARG A 156 20.95 8.72 -3.67
C ARG A 156 21.53 9.98 -3.05
N ALA A 157 21.56 11.07 -3.82
CA ALA A 157 22.10 12.35 -3.38
C ALA A 157 21.13 13.14 -2.48
N VAL A 158 19.81 12.90 -2.65
CA VAL A 158 18.77 13.66 -1.97
C VAL A 158 18.27 12.95 -0.71
N ASN A 159 17.91 11.67 -0.83
CA ASN A 159 17.45 10.82 0.26
C ASN A 159 17.63 9.32 -0.07
N PHE A 160 18.69 8.72 0.48
CA PHE A 160 19.04 7.31 0.24
C PHE A 160 17.96 6.31 0.67
N LYS A 161 17.22 6.63 1.74
CA LYS A 161 16.10 5.80 2.23
C LYS A 161 15.01 5.71 1.16
N PHE A 162 14.59 6.85 0.63
CA PHE A 162 13.58 6.91 -0.43
C PHE A 162 14.05 6.28 -1.74
N MET A 163 15.34 6.36 -2.06
CA MET A 163 15.89 5.60 -3.20
C MET A 163 15.64 4.09 -3.03
N ASN A 164 15.92 3.52 -1.85
CA ASN A 164 15.72 2.09 -1.62
C ASN A 164 14.23 1.72 -1.64
N TYR A 165 13.38 2.53 -1.01
CA TYR A 165 11.93 2.29 -0.99
C TYR A 165 11.33 2.36 -2.40
N ALA A 166 11.78 3.32 -3.21
CA ALA A 166 11.37 3.45 -4.60
C ALA A 166 11.78 2.23 -5.43
N LYS A 167 13.04 1.80 -5.34
CA LYS A 167 13.51 0.62 -6.10
C LYS A 167 12.81 -0.68 -5.71
N GLN A 168 12.38 -0.79 -4.44
CA GLN A 168 11.61 -1.93 -3.95
C GLN A 168 10.16 -1.93 -4.44
N SER A 169 9.58 -0.76 -4.74
CA SER A 169 8.20 -0.65 -5.17
C SER A 169 7.99 -0.94 -6.66
N ILE A 170 9.03 -0.80 -7.49
CA ILE A 170 8.95 -1.08 -8.94
C ILE A 170 8.93 -2.59 -9.20
N MET A 171 7.86 -3.04 -9.88
CA MET A 171 7.68 -4.40 -10.37
C MET A 171 8.50 -4.64 -11.65
N PRO A 172 8.91 -5.90 -11.92
CA PRO A 172 9.46 -6.25 -13.22
C PRO A 172 8.47 -5.92 -14.35
N GLY A 173 8.95 -5.32 -15.44
CA GLY A 173 8.12 -4.94 -16.60
C GLY A 173 7.52 -3.53 -16.53
N GLU A 174 7.68 -2.78 -15.43
CA GLU A 174 7.23 -1.39 -15.35
C GLU A 174 8.27 -0.40 -15.91
N THR A 175 7.81 0.54 -16.74
CA THR A 175 8.62 1.66 -17.22
C THR A 175 8.34 2.91 -16.40
N ILE A 176 9.38 3.51 -15.81
CA ILE A 176 9.25 4.77 -15.07
C ILE A 176 9.24 5.93 -16.07
N SER A 177 8.13 6.67 -16.09
CA SER A 177 7.97 7.91 -16.85
C SER A 177 8.59 9.09 -16.09
N ASN A 178 8.22 9.25 -14.82
CA ASN A 178 8.69 10.37 -14.00
C ASN A 178 8.64 10.05 -12.49
N SER A 179 9.32 10.85 -11.68
CA SER A 179 9.25 10.78 -10.22
C SER A 179 9.42 12.15 -9.58
N LEU A 180 8.71 12.38 -8.46
CA LEU A 180 8.67 13.66 -7.77
C LEU A 180 8.86 13.45 -6.27
N PHE A 181 9.98 13.94 -5.74
CA PHE A 181 10.31 13.84 -4.32
C PHE A 181 10.10 15.16 -3.58
N GLN A 182 9.50 15.07 -2.39
CA GLN A 182 9.37 16.17 -1.44
C GLN A 182 9.85 15.70 -0.07
N SER A 183 10.86 16.36 0.47
CA SER A 183 11.27 16.20 1.86
C SER A 183 10.17 16.65 2.82
N ALA A 184 10.19 16.16 4.06
CA ALA A 184 9.26 16.60 5.09
C ALA A 184 9.19 18.13 5.20
N ILE A 185 7.98 18.68 5.19
CA ILE A 185 7.72 20.11 5.26
C ILE A 185 7.54 20.48 6.73
N LEU A 186 8.42 21.34 7.24
CA LEU A 186 8.48 21.72 8.64
C LEU A 186 8.23 23.22 8.81
N GLN A 187 7.26 23.57 9.66
CA GLN A 187 6.96 24.95 10.03
C GLN A 187 7.54 25.29 11.40
N PRO A 188 8.37 26.34 11.55
CA PRO A 188 8.79 26.82 12.86
C PRO A 188 7.59 27.21 13.72
N ARG A 189 7.49 26.69 14.94
CA ARG A 189 6.38 26.97 15.87
C ARG A 189 6.79 27.88 17.02
N LEU A 190 7.96 27.64 17.62
CA LEU A 190 8.43 28.42 18.78
C LEU A 190 9.94 28.33 18.90
N LYS A 191 10.60 29.43 19.30
CA LYS A 191 12.04 29.45 19.58
C LYS A 191 12.25 29.60 21.08
N ILE A 192 12.76 28.55 21.73
CA ILE A 192 13.07 28.55 23.18
C ILE A 192 14.57 28.34 23.34
N LEU A 193 15.26 29.27 24.00
CA LEU A 193 16.67 29.14 24.41
C LEU A 193 17.56 28.60 23.28
N SER A 194 17.53 29.26 22.12
CA SER A 194 18.26 28.92 20.87
C SER A 194 17.80 27.68 20.09
N LYS A 195 16.83 26.90 20.60
CA LYS A 195 16.25 25.76 19.86
C LYS A 195 14.91 26.16 19.24
N THR A 196 14.77 25.93 17.93
CA THR A 196 13.50 26.08 17.22
C THR A 196 12.73 24.76 17.28
N LEU A 197 11.52 24.80 17.85
CA LEU A 197 10.56 23.71 17.77
C LEU A 197 9.83 23.82 16.43
N PHE A 198 9.80 22.71 15.69
CA PHE A 198 9.12 22.61 14.41
C PHE A 198 7.82 21.81 14.55
N ARG A 199 6.84 22.19 13.75
CA ARG A 199 5.62 21.42 13.48
C ARG A 199 5.75 20.83 12.09
N GLN A 200 5.54 19.53 11.94
CA GLN A 200 5.45 18.90 10.62
C GLN A 200 4.11 19.26 9.96
N LEU A 201 4.16 19.81 8.75
CA LEU A 201 3.00 20.08 7.91
C LEU A 201 2.71 18.91 6.96
N SER A 202 3.76 18.26 6.46
CA SER A 202 3.69 17.10 5.56
C SER A 202 4.90 16.18 5.81
N PRO A 203 4.73 14.85 5.85
CA PRO A 203 5.87 13.92 5.87
C PRO A 203 6.63 13.95 4.53
N SER A 204 7.84 13.39 4.51
CA SER A 204 8.53 13.16 3.25
C SER A 204 7.71 12.19 2.41
N HIS A 205 7.64 12.44 1.11
CA HIS A 205 6.95 11.56 0.18
C HIS A 205 7.59 11.62 -1.22
N LEU A 206 7.38 10.55 -1.96
CA LEU A 206 7.84 10.35 -3.33
C LEU A 206 6.66 9.85 -4.15
N HIS A 207 6.43 10.49 -5.28
CA HIS A 207 5.54 9.98 -6.32
C HIS A 207 6.38 9.38 -7.43
N ILE A 208 5.99 8.23 -7.94
CA ILE A 208 6.61 7.58 -9.10
C ILE A 208 5.48 7.26 -10.06
N LEU A 209 5.57 7.79 -11.27
CA LEU A 209 4.63 7.50 -12.34
C LEU A 209 5.25 6.42 -13.25
N THR A 210 4.61 5.27 -13.31
CA THR A 210 4.92 4.22 -14.29
C THR A 210 3.92 4.25 -15.44
N ASP A 211 4.12 3.38 -16.42
CA ASP A 211 3.15 3.10 -17.47
C ASP A 211 1.89 2.37 -16.96
N GLN A 212 1.93 1.78 -15.76
CA GLN A 212 0.85 0.97 -15.19
C GLN A 212 0.15 1.62 -13.99
N GLU A 213 0.89 2.34 -13.15
CA GLU A 213 0.37 2.90 -11.91
C GLU A 213 1.08 4.17 -11.45
N LEU A 214 0.41 4.90 -10.56
CA LEU A 214 1.01 5.91 -9.71
C LEU A 214 1.35 5.26 -8.37
N ILE A 215 2.64 5.22 -8.05
CA ILE A 215 3.18 4.71 -6.79
C ILE A 215 3.51 5.90 -5.89
N LEU A 216 2.99 5.88 -4.67
CA LEU A 216 3.36 6.83 -3.63
C LEU A 216 4.13 6.11 -2.55
N VAL A 217 5.25 6.67 -2.15
CA VAL A 217 6.01 6.24 -0.99
C VAL A 217 6.01 7.39 0.00
N CYS A 218 5.65 7.14 1.25
CA CYS A 218 5.51 8.17 2.29
C CYS A 218 6.17 7.71 3.59
N ASP A 219 6.76 8.66 4.32
CA ASP A 219 7.07 8.45 5.73
C ASP A 219 5.77 8.42 6.56
N PRO A 220 5.73 7.69 7.68
CA PRO A 220 4.70 7.84 8.69
C PRO A 220 4.54 9.30 9.15
N GLU A 221 3.32 9.72 9.48
CA GLU A 221 3.04 11.10 9.95
C GLU A 221 3.85 11.50 11.19
N SER A 222 4.21 10.52 12.03
CA SER A 222 5.07 10.77 13.19
C SER A 222 6.54 10.82 12.77
N GLN A 223 7.17 11.98 12.90
CA GLN A 223 8.61 12.15 12.67
C GLN A 223 9.46 11.16 13.48
N LYS A 224 9.03 10.79 14.68
CA LYS A 224 9.72 9.79 15.52
C LYS A 224 9.65 8.38 14.94
N LEU A 225 8.65 8.09 14.11
CA LEU A 225 8.45 6.79 13.46
C LEU A 225 8.99 6.79 12.03
N ALA A 226 9.37 7.96 11.49
CA ALA A 226 9.87 8.09 10.13
C ALA A 226 11.08 7.17 9.89
N ASP A 227 12.01 7.07 10.83
CA ASP A 227 13.20 6.23 10.64
C ASP A 227 12.93 4.72 10.67
N TYR A 228 11.73 4.30 11.06
CA TYR A 228 11.40 2.91 11.38
C TYR A 228 10.43 2.27 10.40
N GLY A 229 10.13 2.93 9.28
CA GLY A 229 9.10 2.46 8.39
C GLY A 229 8.83 3.30 7.15
N GLY A 230 7.89 2.82 6.35
CA GLY A 230 7.37 3.44 5.14
C GLY A 230 5.94 3.01 4.87
N ILE A 231 5.25 3.81 4.08
CA ILE A 231 3.91 3.52 3.55
C ILE A 231 4.01 3.60 2.03
N TRP A 232 3.60 2.53 1.35
CA TRP A 232 3.52 2.44 -0.10
C TRP A 232 2.06 2.40 -0.51
N ILE A 233 1.68 3.22 -1.49
CA ILE A 233 0.34 3.26 -2.06
C ILE A 233 0.49 3.02 -3.56
N TYR A 234 -0.17 1.99 -4.06
CA TYR A 234 -0.16 1.58 -5.46
C TYR A 234 -1.53 1.88 -6.06
N ILE A 235 -1.58 2.77 -7.05
CA ILE A 235 -2.82 3.24 -7.69
C ILE A 235 -2.73 2.93 -9.18
N PRO A 236 -3.46 1.93 -9.70
CA PRO A 236 -3.48 1.68 -11.14
C PRO A 236 -3.94 2.93 -11.91
N ILE A 237 -3.28 3.27 -13.02
CA ILE A 237 -3.58 4.51 -13.77
C ILE A 237 -5.06 4.56 -14.18
N GLY A 238 -5.62 3.43 -14.62
CA GLY A 238 -7.04 3.31 -14.97
C GLY A 238 -8.02 3.57 -13.82
N ARG A 239 -7.55 3.72 -12.57
CA ARG A 239 -8.37 4.05 -11.40
C ARG A 239 -8.30 5.53 -11.00
N ILE A 240 -7.43 6.31 -11.62
CA ILE A 240 -7.37 7.77 -11.43
C ILE A 240 -8.52 8.40 -12.25
N ARG A 241 -9.48 8.99 -11.55
CA ARG A 241 -10.62 9.69 -12.16
C ARG A 241 -10.23 11.07 -12.65
N SER A 242 -9.51 11.80 -11.80
CA SER A 242 -9.04 13.14 -12.12
C SER A 242 -7.85 13.51 -11.23
N ARG A 243 -7.14 14.53 -11.66
CA ARG A 243 -6.04 15.15 -10.95
C ARG A 243 -6.29 16.65 -10.87
N SER A 244 -5.88 17.28 -9.78
CA SER A 244 -5.95 18.73 -9.64
C SER A 244 -4.68 19.25 -8.95
N ARG A 245 -4.37 20.51 -9.21
CA ARG A 245 -3.24 21.22 -8.61
C ARG A 245 -3.68 22.60 -8.19
N PHE A 246 -3.49 22.95 -6.92
CA PHE A 246 -3.86 24.26 -6.39
C PHE A 246 -2.92 24.70 -5.27
N TYR A 247 -2.97 25.99 -4.93
CA TYR A 247 -2.21 26.56 -3.82
C TYR A 247 -3.11 26.69 -2.59
N ASP A 248 -2.79 25.97 -1.52
CA ASP A 248 -3.45 26.08 -0.22
C ASP A 248 -2.87 27.28 0.53
N LYS A 249 -3.54 28.44 0.39
CA LYS A 249 -3.16 29.70 1.06
C LYS A 249 -3.09 29.57 2.58
N SER A 250 -3.84 28.65 3.18
CA SER A 250 -3.84 28.48 4.65
C SER A 250 -2.56 27.83 5.17
N LYS A 251 -1.93 27.00 4.33
CA LYS A 251 -0.66 26.32 4.64
C LYS A 251 0.54 26.95 3.95
N GLY A 252 0.30 27.77 2.92
CA GLY A 252 1.35 28.34 2.08
C GLY A 252 2.02 27.28 1.19
N LEU A 253 1.28 26.23 0.80
CA LEU A 253 1.82 25.06 0.11
C LEU A 253 1.04 24.78 -1.17
N TYR A 254 1.72 24.19 -2.15
CA TYR A 254 1.05 23.60 -3.29
C TYR A 254 0.49 22.22 -2.93
N VAL A 255 -0.62 21.87 -3.57
CA VAL A 255 -1.29 20.60 -3.37
C VAL A 255 -1.45 19.91 -4.71
N LEU A 256 -0.99 18.66 -4.79
CA LEU A 256 -1.39 17.71 -5.82
C LEU A 256 -2.51 16.84 -5.25
N GLN A 257 -3.68 16.89 -5.88
CA GLN A 257 -4.84 16.09 -5.53
C GLN A 257 -5.06 15.02 -6.60
N ILE A 258 -5.18 13.77 -6.17
CA ILE A 258 -5.55 12.64 -7.00
C ILE A 258 -6.91 12.12 -6.53
N GLN A 259 -7.87 12.13 -7.45
CA GLN A 259 -9.22 11.63 -7.21
C GLN A 259 -9.36 10.26 -7.86
N LEU A 260 -9.75 9.25 -7.08
CA LEU A 260 -9.95 7.89 -7.57
C LEU A 260 -11.41 7.64 -7.99
N LEU A 261 -11.63 6.61 -8.81
CA LEU A 261 -12.97 6.23 -9.29
C LEU A 261 -13.93 5.90 -8.14
N GLY A 262 -13.46 5.24 -7.07
CA GLY A 262 -14.25 4.96 -5.87
C GLY A 262 -14.58 6.18 -5.00
N GLY A 263 -14.19 7.39 -5.40
CA GLY A 263 -14.49 8.63 -4.67
C GLY A 263 -13.44 9.03 -3.64
N LYS A 264 -12.39 8.22 -3.43
CA LYS A 264 -11.27 8.56 -2.57
C LYS A 264 -10.44 9.71 -3.14
N GLU A 265 -10.05 10.62 -2.25
CA GLU A 265 -9.12 11.69 -2.53
C GLU A 265 -7.79 11.42 -1.82
N ILE A 266 -6.68 11.62 -2.54
CA ILE A 266 -5.31 11.58 -2.02
C ILE A 266 -4.69 12.95 -2.24
N LEU A 267 -4.14 13.52 -1.16
CA LEU A 267 -3.55 14.85 -1.14
C LEU A 267 -2.07 14.76 -0.80
N SER A 268 -1.24 15.39 -1.62
CA SER A 268 0.20 15.54 -1.39
C SER A 268 0.58 17.01 -1.42
N TYR A 269 1.36 17.44 -0.42
CA TYR A 269 1.72 18.84 -0.22
C TYR A 269 3.17 19.11 -0.62
N PHE A 270 3.40 20.13 -1.43
CA PHE A 270 4.72 20.52 -1.94
C PHE A 270 5.08 21.94 -1.53
N GLU A 271 6.36 22.17 -1.29
CA GLU A 271 6.91 23.51 -1.12
C GLU A 271 6.97 24.25 -2.45
N GLU A 272 7.03 25.58 -2.41
CA GLU A 272 7.14 26.43 -3.61
C GLU A 272 8.39 26.09 -4.45
N SER A 273 9.48 25.69 -3.81
CA SER A 273 10.70 25.21 -4.47
C SER A 273 10.50 24.00 -5.38
N ASN A 274 9.40 23.26 -5.21
CA ASN A 274 9.04 22.10 -6.00
C ASN A 274 7.92 22.37 -7.01
N GLU A 275 7.47 23.62 -7.18
CA GLU A 275 6.34 23.94 -8.05
C GLU A 275 6.56 23.48 -9.50
N ASP A 276 7.72 23.78 -10.08
CA ASP A 276 8.03 23.46 -11.47
C ASP A 276 8.11 21.94 -11.70
N HIS A 277 8.77 21.21 -10.80
CA HIS A 277 8.82 19.74 -10.85
C HIS A 277 7.42 19.14 -10.70
N MET A 278 6.62 19.65 -9.77
CA MET A 278 5.23 19.24 -9.59
C MET A 278 4.38 19.54 -10.84
N LYS A 279 4.61 20.67 -11.52
CA LYS A 279 3.92 21.02 -12.76
C LYS A 279 4.21 20.02 -13.87
N GLY A 280 5.47 19.68 -14.08
CA GLY A 280 5.88 18.66 -15.07
C GLY A 280 5.26 17.31 -14.75
N PHE A 281 5.41 16.85 -13.51
CA PHE A 281 4.84 15.57 -13.06
C PHE A 281 3.30 15.51 -13.24
N TYR A 282 2.59 16.58 -12.86
CA TYR A 282 1.14 16.69 -13.00
C TYR A 282 0.66 16.56 -14.46
N GLN A 283 1.44 17.06 -15.41
CA GLN A 283 1.08 17.02 -16.83
C GLN A 283 1.14 15.59 -17.40
N GLU A 284 1.99 14.72 -16.83
CA GLU A 284 2.23 13.37 -17.33
C GLU A 284 1.29 12.30 -16.78
N ILE A 285 0.70 12.52 -15.60
CA ILE A 285 -0.35 11.63 -15.08
C ILE A 285 -1.50 11.75 -16.09
N ASN A 286 -1.80 10.76 -16.92
CA ASN A 286 -2.88 10.88 -17.91
C ASN A 286 -4.25 10.60 -17.31
#